data_AF-A0A0M0GDE8-F1
#
_entry.id   AF-A0A0M0GDE8-F1
#
_cell.length_a   1.000
_cell.length_b   1.000
_cell.length_c   1.000
_cell.angle_alpha   90.00
_cell.angle_beta   90.00
_cell.angle_gamma   90.00
#
_symmetry.space_group_name_H-M   'P 1'
#
loop_
_entity.id
_entity.type
_entity.pdbx_description
1 polymer ?
#
loop_
_entity_poly.entity_id
_entity_poly.type
_entity_poly.pdbx_seq_one_letter_code
_entity_poly.pdbx_strand_id
1 'polypeptide(L)'
;MNITDAVAQLHKAGIKANDADVERWIKEGIIKAERSPRRQISYTIKTKDLTDFIIQKHEELHYQKLEDLLFQVKDLKGQIEILNTRVQIEESKVKSLKKMIHVQKMIAEEEIQPAKLLGLNPDGDMQLIRKEFKKLLKALHPDRGGDERLFKVFNDHYKNIF
;
A
#
# COMPACT_ATOMS: atom_id res chain seq x y z
N MET A 1 -36.83 -25.77 -32.52
CA MET A 1 -35.54 -26.48 -32.59
C MET A 1 -35.54 -27.62 -31.58
N ASN A 2 -34.74 -28.67 -31.80
CA ASN A 2 -34.61 -29.73 -30.80
C ASN A 2 -33.55 -29.36 -29.73
N ILE A 3 -33.31 -30.24 -28.76
CA ILE A 3 -32.32 -30.01 -27.70
C ILE A 3 -30.90 -29.87 -28.26
N THR A 4 -30.51 -30.72 -29.21
CA THR A 4 -29.17 -30.72 -29.80
C THR A 4 -28.88 -29.41 -30.54
N ASP A 5 -29.86 -28.87 -31.27
CA ASP A 5 -29.79 -27.57 -31.92
C ASP A 5 -29.61 -26.44 -30.89
N ALA A 6 -30.33 -26.53 -29.76
CA ALA A 6 -30.24 -25.55 -28.69
C ALA A 6 -28.86 -25.56 -28.03
N VAL A 7 -28.29 -26.75 -27.78
CA VAL A 7 -26.90 -26.89 -27.29
C VAL A 7 -25.90 -26.24 -28.25
N ALA A 8 -26.05 -26.46 -29.56
CA ALA A 8 -25.19 -25.83 -30.55
C ALA A 8 -25.28 -24.29 -30.53
N GLN A 9 -26.49 -23.73 -30.31
CA GLN A 9 -26.66 -22.28 -30.18
C GLN A 9 -26.10 -21.73 -28.87
N LEU A 10 -26.28 -22.45 -27.75
CA LEU A 10 -25.70 -22.09 -26.46
C LEU A 10 -24.18 -22.06 -26.53
N HIS A 11 -23.55 -23.05 -27.16
CA HIS A 11 -22.11 -23.08 -27.39
C HIS A 11 -21.64 -21.90 -28.26
N LYS A 12 -22.37 -21.55 -29.32
CA LYS A 12 -22.06 -20.35 -30.13
C LYS A 12 -22.15 -19.07 -29.33
N ALA A 13 -23.05 -19.01 -28.34
CA ALA A 13 -23.17 -17.90 -27.40
C ALA A 13 -22.18 -17.99 -26.23
N GLY A 14 -21.23 -18.93 -26.22
CA GLY A 14 -20.24 -19.09 -25.15
C GLY A 14 -20.77 -19.71 -23.86
N ILE A 15 -22.01 -20.23 -23.85
CA ILE A 15 -22.61 -20.92 -22.71
C ILE A 15 -22.32 -22.41 -22.85
N LYS A 16 -21.50 -22.97 -21.95
CA LYS A 16 -21.19 -24.40 -21.93
C LYS A 16 -22.39 -25.20 -21.40
N ALA A 17 -22.96 -26.06 -22.23
CA ALA A 17 -24.13 -26.87 -21.88
C ALA A 17 -24.12 -28.20 -22.65
N ASN A 18 -24.64 -29.27 -22.06
CA ASN A 18 -24.91 -30.52 -22.78
C ASN A 18 -26.43 -30.78 -22.88
N ASP A 19 -26.81 -31.84 -23.60
CA ASP A 19 -28.23 -32.19 -23.81
C ASP A 19 -28.98 -32.41 -22.47
N ALA A 20 -28.30 -33.00 -21.47
CA ALA A 20 -28.88 -33.23 -20.15
C ALA A 20 -29.08 -31.93 -19.36
N ASP A 21 -28.19 -30.95 -19.51
CA ASP A 21 -28.33 -29.62 -18.90
C ASP A 21 -29.55 -28.90 -19.47
N VAL A 22 -29.71 -28.91 -20.79
CA VAL A 22 -30.85 -28.29 -21.46
C VAL A 22 -32.15 -28.99 -21.09
N GLU A 23 -32.17 -30.33 -21.03
CA GLU A 23 -33.34 -31.08 -20.59
C GLU A 23 -33.69 -30.79 -19.11
N ARG A 24 -32.69 -30.65 -18.24
CA ARG A 24 -32.88 -30.22 -16.86
C ARG A 24 -33.48 -28.82 -16.79
N TRP A 25 -32.94 -27.84 -17.52
CA TRP A 25 -33.46 -26.48 -17.54
C TRP A 25 -34.88 -26.38 -18.08
N ILE A 26 -35.27 -27.25 -19.03
CA ILE A 26 -36.66 -27.36 -19.47
C ILE A 26 -37.55 -27.92 -18.36
N LYS A 27 -37.11 -28.98 -17.66
CA LYS A 27 -37.87 -29.58 -16.55
C LYS A 27 -38.03 -28.62 -15.36
N GLU A 28 -37.02 -27.80 -15.10
CA GLU A 28 -37.02 -26.76 -14.07
C GLU A 28 -37.85 -25.52 -14.48
N GLY A 29 -38.34 -25.47 -15.73
CA GLY A 29 -39.12 -24.34 -16.25
C GLY A 29 -38.30 -23.10 -16.59
N ILE A 30 -36.98 -23.21 -16.60
CA ILE A 30 -36.04 -22.13 -16.93
C ILE A 30 -36.05 -21.86 -18.43
N ILE A 31 -36.11 -22.92 -19.26
CA ILE A 31 -36.30 -22.81 -20.70
C ILE A 31 -37.72 -23.28 -21.05
N LYS A 32 -38.48 -22.42 -21.70
CA LYS A 32 -39.80 -22.79 -22.21
C LYS A 32 -39.67 -23.69 -23.44
N ALA A 33 -40.29 -24.85 -23.37
CA ALA A 33 -40.32 -25.82 -24.47
C ALA A 33 -41.63 -26.60 -24.47
N GLU A 34 -42.03 -27.07 -25.65
CA GLU A 34 -43.21 -27.90 -25.84
C GLU A 34 -42.77 -29.36 -26.02
N ARG A 35 -43.47 -30.32 -25.38
CA ARG A 35 -43.22 -31.74 -25.64
C ARG A 35 -43.56 -32.06 -27.08
N SER A 36 -42.63 -32.69 -27.79
CA SER A 36 -42.86 -33.04 -29.18
C SER A 36 -43.68 -34.33 -29.28
N PRO A 37 -44.69 -34.39 -30.17
CA PRO A 37 -45.47 -35.61 -30.40
C PRO A 37 -44.69 -36.68 -31.20
N ARG A 38 -43.50 -36.36 -31.71
CA ARG A 38 -42.66 -37.28 -32.50
C ARG A 38 -41.81 -38.16 -31.58
N ARG A 39 -41.90 -39.49 -31.72
CA ARG A 39 -41.16 -40.47 -30.89
C ARG A 39 -39.64 -40.23 -30.77
N GLN A 40 -39.01 -39.59 -31.75
CA GLN A 40 -37.56 -39.34 -31.78
C GLN A 40 -37.14 -38.00 -31.17
N ILE A 41 -38.07 -37.09 -30.87
CA ILE A 41 -37.76 -35.76 -30.32
C ILE A 41 -38.53 -35.62 -29.01
N SER A 42 -37.85 -35.36 -27.90
CA SER A 42 -38.50 -35.19 -26.60
C SER A 42 -39.12 -33.80 -26.45
N TYR A 43 -38.41 -32.75 -26.87
CA TYR A 43 -38.81 -31.35 -26.69
C TYR A 43 -38.55 -30.51 -27.94
N THR A 44 -39.44 -29.54 -28.17
CA THR A 44 -39.30 -28.49 -29.18
C THR A 44 -39.19 -27.14 -28.47
N ILE A 45 -38.05 -26.46 -28.64
CA ILE A 45 -37.77 -25.14 -28.07
C ILE A 45 -38.01 -24.08 -29.15
N LYS A 46 -38.71 -22.99 -28.82
CA LYS A 46 -38.86 -21.86 -29.74
C LYS A 46 -37.59 -21.01 -29.71
N THR A 47 -37.20 -20.46 -30.86
CA THR A 47 -35.99 -19.64 -30.96
C THR A 47 -36.02 -18.45 -30.01
N LYS A 48 -37.18 -17.79 -29.87
CA LYS A 48 -37.36 -16.67 -28.94
C LYS A 48 -37.04 -17.09 -27.50
N ASP A 49 -37.61 -18.20 -27.02
CA ASP A 49 -37.42 -18.65 -25.64
C ASP A 49 -35.95 -19.01 -25.35
N LEU A 50 -35.23 -19.57 -26.32
CA LEU A 50 -33.80 -19.82 -26.17
C LEU A 50 -32.97 -18.52 -26.18
N THR A 51 -33.29 -17.58 -27.07
CA THR A 51 -32.61 -16.29 -27.13
C THR A 51 -32.81 -15.50 -25.84
N ASP A 52 -34.04 -15.47 -25.31
CA ASP A 52 -34.36 -14.80 -24.05
C ASP A 52 -33.54 -15.42 -22.89
N PHE A 53 -33.44 -16.75 -22.84
CA PHE A 53 -32.59 -17.45 -21.88
C PHE A 53 -31.10 -17.09 -22.02
N ILE A 54 -30.58 -17.02 -23.26
CA ILE A 54 -29.19 -16.65 -23.53
C ILE A 54 -28.91 -15.23 -23.02
N ILE A 55 -29.81 -14.29 -23.32
CA ILE A 55 -29.70 -12.89 -22.87
C ILE A 55 -29.67 -12.84 -21.34
N GLN A 56 -30.64 -13.49 -20.69
CA GLN A 56 -30.70 -13.55 -19.23
C GLN A 56 -29.41 -14.13 -18.62
N LYS A 57 -28.87 -15.21 -19.19
CA LYS A 57 -27.62 -15.80 -18.71
C LYS A 57 -26.43 -14.87 -18.82
N HIS A 58 -26.35 -14.09 -19.89
CA HIS A 58 -25.31 -13.08 -20.04
C HIS A 58 -25.49 -11.94 -19.05
N GLU A 59 -26.72 -11.44 -18.88
CA GLU A 59 -27.04 -10.40 -17.89
C GLU A 59 -26.63 -10.84 -16.48
N GLU A 60 -27.01 -12.04 -16.04
CA GLU A 60 -26.61 -12.61 -14.74
C GLU A 60 -25.07 -12.61 -14.58
N LEU A 61 -24.33 -13.07 -15.60
CA LEU A 61 -22.88 -13.10 -15.57
C LEU A 61 -22.27 -11.68 -15.52
N HIS A 62 -22.85 -10.73 -16.25
CA HIS A 62 -22.39 -9.34 -16.26
C HIS A 62 -22.67 -8.65 -14.92
N TYR A 63 -23.82 -8.91 -14.30
CA TYR A 63 -24.14 -8.42 -12.96
C TYR A 63 -23.16 -8.94 -11.91
N GLN A 64 -22.86 -10.24 -11.91
CA GLN A 64 -21.88 -10.82 -11.00
C GLN A 64 -20.49 -10.19 -11.17
N LYS A 65 -20.02 -10.06 -12.41
CA LYS A 65 -18.74 -9.39 -12.71
C LYS A 65 -18.73 -7.93 -12.27
N LEU A 66 -19.84 -7.23 -12.43
CA LEU A 66 -19.97 -5.84 -12.00
C LEU A 66 -19.88 -5.73 -10.47
N GLU A 67 -20.58 -6.60 -9.74
CA GLU A 67 -20.50 -6.65 -8.27
C GLU A 67 -19.07 -6.93 -7.79
N ASP A 68 -18.39 -7.91 -8.39
CA ASP A 68 -16.99 -8.22 -8.10
C ASP A 68 -16.07 -7.02 -8.34
N LEU A 69 -16.24 -6.34 -9.48
CA LEU A 69 -15.47 -5.14 -9.81
C LEU A 69 -15.77 -3.99 -8.85
N LEU A 70 -17.02 -3.78 -8.46
CA LEU A 70 -17.40 -2.76 -7.49
C LEU A 70 -16.77 -3.04 -6.11
N PHE A 71 -16.72 -4.30 -5.70
CA PHE A 71 -16.03 -4.70 -4.48
C PHE A 71 -14.52 -4.39 -4.56
N GLN A 72 -13.88 -4.75 -5.67
CA GLN A 72 -12.45 -4.46 -5.89
C GLN A 72 -12.16 -2.96 -5.91
N VAL A 73 -13.00 -2.15 -6.58
CA VAL A 73 -12.85 -0.69 -6.60
C VAL A 73 -12.96 -0.10 -5.19
N LYS A 74 -13.90 -0.61 -4.39
CA LYS A 74 -14.05 -0.18 -2.99
C LYS A 74 -12.82 -0.51 -2.16
N ASP A 75 -12.28 -1.73 -2.29
CA ASP A 75 -11.06 -2.15 -1.59
C ASP A 75 -9.85 -1.30 -1.99
N LEU A 76 -9.62 -1.14 -3.29
CA LEU A 76 -8.53 -0.31 -3.84
C LEU A 76 -8.62 1.14 -3.36
N LYS A 77 -9.82 1.71 -3.27
CA LYS A 77 -10.02 3.05 -2.73
C LYS A 77 -9.59 3.13 -1.26
N GLY A 78 -9.91 2.12 -0.46
CA GLY A 78 -9.44 2.03 0.93
C GLY A 78 -7.92 1.95 1.04
N GLN A 79 -7.28 1.16 0.17
CA GLN A 79 -5.82 1.07 0.12
C GLN A 79 -5.17 2.42 -0.25
N ILE A 80 -5.73 3.15 -1.21
CA ILE A 80 -5.26 4.49 -1.61
C ILE A 80 -5.36 5.48 -0.44
N GLU A 81 -6.46 5.47 0.32
CA GLU A 81 -6.62 6.33 1.49
C GLU A 81 -5.53 6.07 2.55
N ILE A 82 -5.26 4.79 2.87
CA ILE A 82 -4.20 4.41 3.80
C ILE A 82 -2.83 4.88 3.31
N LEU A 83 -2.52 4.70 2.02
CA LEU A 83 -1.25 5.12 1.43
C LEU A 83 -1.09 6.65 1.48
N ASN A 84 -2.14 7.40 1.15
CA ASN A 84 -2.12 8.86 1.21
C ASN A 84 -1.84 9.36 2.63
N THR A 85 -2.47 8.76 3.65
CA THR A 85 -2.17 9.11 5.05
C THR A 85 -0.71 8.84 5.40
N ARG A 86 -0.15 7.70 4.96
CA ARG A 86 1.27 7.38 5.20
C ARG A 86 2.19 8.40 4.52
N VAL A 87 1.92 8.77 3.28
CA VAL A 87 2.70 9.78 2.56
C VAL A 87 2.69 11.12 3.31
N GLN A 88 1.53 11.59 3.76
CA GLN A 88 1.42 12.83 4.54
C GLN A 88 2.23 12.80 5.85
N ILE A 89 2.24 11.65 6.53
CA ILE A 89 3.05 11.46 7.74
C ILE A 89 4.54 11.57 7.40
N GLU A 90 5.00 10.88 6.36
CA GLU A 90 6.40 10.92 5.95
C GLU A 90 6.82 12.31 5.46
N GLU A 91 5.98 13.01 4.70
CA GLU A 91 6.23 14.40 4.31
C GLU A 91 6.38 15.32 5.53
N SER A 92 5.54 15.15 6.54
CA SER A 92 5.60 15.90 7.79
C SER A 92 6.88 15.61 8.57
N LYS A 93 7.33 14.35 8.61
CA LYS A 93 8.62 13.96 9.21
C LYS A 93 9.79 14.59 8.46
N VAL A 94 9.81 14.51 7.13
CA VAL A 94 10.85 15.11 6.29
C VAL A 94 10.92 16.62 6.51
N LYS A 95 9.77 17.29 6.58
CA LYS A 95 9.71 18.73 6.88
C LYS A 95 10.31 19.06 8.25
N SER A 96 9.99 18.27 9.27
CA SER A 96 10.55 18.43 10.62
C SER A 96 12.07 18.18 10.65
N LEU A 97 12.56 17.12 9.99
CA LEU A 97 13.99 16.83 9.89
C LEU A 97 14.75 17.93 9.17
N LYS A 98 14.20 18.49 8.08
CA LYS A 98 14.78 19.65 7.38
C LYS A 98 14.94 20.85 8.31
N LYS A 99 13.94 21.13 9.14
CA LYS A 99 14.03 22.20 10.16
C LYS A 99 15.12 21.91 11.19
N MET A 100 15.21 20.68 11.70
CA MET A 100 16.25 20.30 12.67
C MET A 100 17.65 20.44 12.07
N ILE A 101 17.86 20.01 10.83
CA ILE A 101 19.13 20.17 10.12
C ILE A 101 19.47 21.65 9.93
N HIS A 102 18.48 22.48 9.58
CA HIS A 102 18.72 23.92 9.44
C HIS A 102 19.16 24.55 10.78
N VAL A 103 18.49 24.21 11.88
CA VAL A 103 18.90 24.65 13.23
C VAL A 103 20.31 24.16 13.58
N GLN A 104 20.63 22.90 13.29
CA GLN A 104 21.97 22.35 13.52
C GLN A 104 23.04 23.08 12.71
N LYS A 105 22.77 23.44 11.45
CA LYS A 105 23.70 24.21 10.62
C LYS A 105 23.94 25.60 11.20
N MET A 106 22.89 26.29 11.65
CA MET A 106 23.06 27.60 12.31
C MET A 106 23.92 27.50 13.58
N ILE A 107 23.76 26.43 14.36
CA ILE A 107 24.60 26.18 15.55
C ILE A 107 26.05 25.85 15.14
N ALA A 108 26.26 25.10 14.06
CA ALA A 108 27.59 24.72 13.60
C ALA A 108 28.37 25.87 12.90
N GLU A 109 27.66 26.87 12.37
CA GLU A 109 28.24 28.06 11.73
C GLU A 109 28.76 29.09 12.75
N GLU A 110 28.31 29.04 14.02
CA GLU A 110 28.93 29.82 15.08
C GLU A 110 30.28 29.19 15.47
N GLU A 111 31.36 29.94 15.25
CA GLU A 111 32.71 29.53 15.65
C GLU A 111 32.74 29.32 17.18
N ILE A 112 32.76 28.06 17.61
CA ILE A 112 32.73 27.70 19.02
C ILE A 112 34.03 28.20 19.67
N GLN A 113 33.94 29.33 20.38
CA GLN A 113 35.04 29.83 21.18
C GLN A 113 35.20 28.95 22.42
N PRO A 114 36.31 28.20 22.57
CA PRO A 114 36.49 27.21 23.64
C PRO A 114 36.43 27.85 25.03
N ALA A 115 36.86 29.10 25.13
CA ALA A 115 36.75 29.90 26.34
C ALA A 115 35.28 30.14 26.73
N LYS A 116 34.42 30.56 25.79
CA LYS A 116 32.99 30.78 26.04
C LYS A 116 32.29 29.48 26.47
N LEU A 117 32.62 28.36 25.82
CA LEU A 117 32.07 27.04 26.17
C LEU A 117 32.38 26.63 27.62
N LEU A 118 33.54 27.03 28.13
CA LEU A 118 33.98 26.73 29.50
C LEU A 118 33.64 27.83 30.51
N GLY A 119 32.93 28.90 30.10
CA GLY A 119 32.66 30.06 30.94
C GLY A 119 33.93 30.86 31.32
N LEU A 120 35.00 30.72 30.53
CA LEU A 120 36.28 31.40 30.71
C LEU A 120 36.37 32.65 29.84
N ASN A 121 37.24 33.58 30.25
CA ASN A 121 37.50 34.80 29.49
C ASN A 121 38.13 34.47 28.11
N PRO A 122 37.54 34.91 26.98
CA PRO A 122 38.07 34.67 25.63
C PRO A 122 39.49 35.21 25.40
N ASP A 123 39.85 36.30 26.06
CA ASP A 123 41.18 36.92 25.97
C ASP A 123 42.17 36.31 26.99
N GLY A 124 41.78 35.23 27.67
CA GLY A 124 42.57 34.55 28.68
C GLY A 124 43.69 33.68 28.10
N ASP A 125 44.59 33.23 28.98
CA ASP A 125 45.70 32.35 28.62
C ASP A 125 45.19 31.03 27.99
N MET A 126 45.61 30.79 26.75
CA MET A 126 45.28 29.60 25.97
C MET A 126 45.68 28.30 26.69
N GLN A 127 46.73 28.32 27.52
CA GLN A 127 47.13 27.16 28.32
C GLN A 127 46.12 26.83 29.42
N LEU A 128 45.52 27.84 30.04
CA LEU A 128 44.47 27.67 31.04
C LEU A 128 43.22 27.06 30.40
N ILE A 129 42.81 27.57 29.24
CA ILE A 129 41.67 27.04 28.47
C ILE A 129 41.92 25.57 28.12
N ARG A 130 43.11 25.23 27.63
CA ARG A 130 43.49 23.84 27.31
C ARG A 130 43.44 22.93 28.54
N LYS A 131 43.83 23.43 29.71
CA LYS A 131 43.84 22.67 30.97
C LYS A 131 42.43 22.36 31.47
N GLU A 132 41.55 23.36 31.46
CA GLU A 132 40.15 23.17 31.86
C GLU A 132 39.39 22.27 30.87
N PHE A 133 39.65 22.40 29.57
CA PHE A 133 39.08 21.50 28.56
C PHE A 133 39.50 20.03 28.80
N LYS A 134 40.77 19.78 29.14
CA LYS A 134 41.24 18.43 29.51
C LYS A 134 40.55 17.88 30.75
N LYS A 135 40.21 18.72 31.74
CA LYS A 135 39.45 18.27 32.92
C LYS A 135 38.04 17.86 32.54
N LEU A 136 37.39 18.62 31.66
CA LEU A 136 36.08 18.26 31.11
C LEU A 136 36.11 16.90 30.41
N LEU A 137 37.08 16.68 29.51
CA LEU A 137 37.26 15.37 28.85
C LEU A 137 37.49 14.23 29.85
N LYS A 138 38.28 14.47 30.89
CA LYS A 138 38.50 13.49 31.96
C LYS A 138 37.23 13.20 32.78
N ALA A 139 36.31 14.15 32.91
CA ALA A 139 35.04 13.94 33.59
C ALA A 139 34.03 13.20 32.68
N LEU A 140 34.08 13.45 31.37
CA LEU A 140 33.22 12.80 30.39
C LEU A 140 33.70 11.38 29.98
N HIS A 141 34.91 10.97 30.37
CA HIS A 141 35.48 9.69 29.93
C HIS A 141 34.63 8.48 30.34
N PRO A 142 34.32 7.53 29.42
CA PRO A 142 33.51 6.33 29.71
C PRO A 142 34.03 5.51 30.90
N ASP A 143 35.35 5.29 30.97
CA ASP A 143 36.01 4.57 32.07
C ASP A 143 35.80 5.18 33.46
N ARG A 144 35.28 6.41 33.53
CA ARG A 144 34.96 7.13 34.77
C ARG A 144 33.45 7.28 34.99
N GLY A 145 32.64 6.56 34.23
CA GLY A 145 31.18 6.64 34.25
C GLY A 145 30.62 7.85 33.48
N GLY A 146 31.42 8.50 32.63
CA GLY A 146 30.99 9.59 31.78
C GLY A 146 30.29 9.13 30.50
N ASP A 147 29.62 10.05 29.81
CA ASP A 147 28.89 9.77 28.57
C ASP A 147 29.85 9.67 27.37
N GLU A 148 29.94 8.47 26.78
CA GLU A 148 30.79 8.17 25.63
C GLU A 148 30.51 9.05 24.41
N ARG A 149 29.24 9.39 24.16
CA ARG A 149 28.86 10.23 23.03
C ARG A 149 29.35 11.65 23.23
N LEU A 150 29.17 12.19 24.42
CA LEU A 150 29.68 13.52 24.76
C LEU A 150 31.21 13.54 24.77
N PHE A 151 31.85 12.52 25.34
CA PHE A 151 33.31 12.41 25.31
C PHE A 151 33.85 12.46 23.90
N LYS A 152 33.27 11.69 22.98
CA LYS A 152 33.69 11.68 21.56
C LYS A 152 33.55 13.06 20.91
N VAL A 153 32.39 13.71 21.06
CA VAL A 153 32.13 15.04 20.49
C VAL A 153 33.12 16.07 21.02
N PHE A 154 33.29 16.17 22.34
CA PHE A 154 34.21 17.13 22.95
C PHE A 154 35.68 16.81 22.65
N ASN A 155 36.06 15.53 22.52
CA ASN A 155 37.41 15.13 22.18
C ASN A 155 37.76 15.50 20.72
N ASP A 156 36.80 15.36 19.81
CA ASP A 156 36.97 15.79 18.42
C ASP A 156 37.12 17.32 18.33
N HIS A 157 36.34 18.08 19.11
CA HIS A 157 36.52 19.54 19.19
C HIS A 157 37.90 19.89 19.75
N TYR A 158 38.32 19.23 20.83
CA TYR A 158 39.63 19.44 21.43
C TYR A 158 40.78 19.28 20.43
N LYS A 159 40.74 18.22 19.60
CA LYS A 159 41.75 17.95 18.56
C LYS A 159 41.73 18.95 17.41
N ASN A 160 40.57 19.50 17.09
CA ASN A 160 40.43 20.50 16.03
C ASN A 160 40.92 21.89 16.47
N ILE A 161 40.91 22.16 17.78
CA ILE A 161 41.31 23.43 18.39
C ILE A 161 42.81 23.42 18.81
N PHE A 162 43.32 22.29 19.33
CA PHE A 162 44.66 22.17 19.97
C PHE A 162 45.48 20.98 19.47
#